data_AF-A0A4E9FWS1-F1
#
_entry.id   AF-A0A4E9FWS1-F1
#
_cell.length_a   1.000
_cell.length_b   1.000
_cell.length_c   1.000
_cell.angle_alpha   90.00
_cell.angle_beta   90.00
_cell.angle_gamma   90.00
#
_symmetry.space_group_name_H-M   'P 1'
#
loop_
_entity.id
_entity.type
_entity.pdbx_description
1 polymer ?
#
loop_
_entity_poly.entity_id
_entity_poly.type
_entity_poly.pdbx_seq_one_letter_code
_entity_poly.pdbx_strand_id
1 'polypeptide(L)'
;MRTLEGHLTLTLPEFLTEYSFLSSFTSNDHHFQEDHEKLIQEIQKLQENRKKDEKRLNELRKQIEANEGNSGSKKRIRKKLEKEYEELRKTLGVGEELKENAERANDSNENRLSFKADENIHLDEQHPEAKPIQKNEYGIYEHIRNIKTVKERMQQRKKIESEAEDAFNNGIANLCELETDIGNMIKRMTSPVIQKFEEELKLIRKKSSKDTKMLKIEIAKLERQINKIYEAREICVTTIAEMNLTTKRMLFDLMGFMVNILRNALYIGAWIRDSLVYYTENK
;
A
#
# COMPACT_ATOMS: atom_id res chain seq x y z
N MET A 1 23.38 45.50 -5.69
CA MET A 1 23.47 45.40 -4.22
C MET A 1 22.28 46.12 -3.60
N ARG A 2 21.67 45.62 -2.55
CA ARG A 2 22.27 44.67 -1.62
C ARG A 2 21.58 43.31 -1.80
N THR A 3 22.25 42.34 -2.43
CA THR A 3 23.08 41.35 -1.69
C THR A 3 22.49 41.09 -0.31
N LEU A 4 22.16 39.85 0.01
CA LEU A 4 23.15 38.81 0.23
C LEU A 4 22.52 37.48 -0.22
N GLU A 5 23.10 36.61 -1.05
CA GLU A 5 24.49 36.14 -0.99
C GLU A 5 25.00 35.99 0.45
N GLY A 6 24.22 35.28 1.26
CA GLY A 6 24.78 34.48 2.35
C GLY A 6 25.26 33.18 1.75
N HIS A 7 26.44 33.20 1.14
CA HIS A 7 27.20 32.02 0.77
C HIS A 7 27.35 31.12 2.00
N LEU A 8 26.60 30.01 2.05
CA LEU A 8 27.15 28.80 2.65
C LEU A 8 28.04 28.20 1.58
N THR A 9 29.24 28.77 1.48
CA THR A 9 30.42 28.06 0.99
C THR A 9 30.68 26.96 2.00
N LEU A 10 30.00 25.83 1.82
CA LEU A 10 30.36 24.60 2.51
C LEU A 10 31.82 24.35 2.19
N THR A 11 32.61 24.15 3.24
CA THR A 11 33.96 23.65 3.04
C THR A 11 33.85 22.29 2.34
N LEU A 12 34.82 21.93 1.50
CA LEU A 12 34.81 20.67 0.74
C LEU A 12 34.42 19.44 1.58
N PRO A 13 34.84 19.31 2.87
CA PRO A 13 34.38 18.24 3.75
C PRO A 13 32.87 18.29 4.05
N GLU A 14 32.31 19.46 4.33
CA GLU A 14 30.89 19.63 4.62
C GLU A 14 30.03 19.37 3.37
N PHE A 15 30.48 19.79 2.17
CA PHE A 15 29.80 19.49 0.91
C PHE A 15 29.79 17.99 0.61
N LEU A 16 30.90 17.29 0.84
CA LEU A 16 30.96 15.84 0.68
C LEU A 16 30.05 15.11 1.68
N THR A 17 29.94 15.63 2.90
CA THR A 17 29.03 15.06 3.91
C THR A 17 27.57 15.25 3.50
N GLU A 18 27.19 16.46 3.06
CA GLU A 18 25.83 16.75 2.61
C GLU A 18 25.48 16.02 1.30
N TYR A 19 26.44 15.89 0.38
CA TYR A 19 26.30 15.07 -0.82
C TYR A 19 26.15 13.59 -0.47
N SER A 20 26.92 13.04 0.47
CA SER A 20 26.76 11.65 0.91
C SER A 20 25.40 11.41 1.60
N PHE A 21 24.90 12.41 2.33
CA PHE A 21 23.57 12.36 2.94
C PHE A 21 22.46 12.41 1.89
N LEU A 22 22.56 13.31 0.89
CA LEU A 22 21.61 13.38 -0.23
C LEU A 22 21.71 12.16 -1.15
N SER A 23 22.92 11.61 -1.36
CA SER A 23 23.10 10.36 -2.11
C SER A 23 22.50 9.19 -1.34
N SER A 24 22.59 9.17 -0.01
CA SER A 24 21.89 8.18 0.82
C SER A 24 20.37 8.35 0.75
N PHE A 25 19.86 9.58 0.63
CA PHE A 25 18.42 9.84 0.47
C PHE A 25 17.91 9.39 -0.89
N THR A 26 18.66 9.65 -1.97
CA THR A 26 18.32 9.18 -3.32
C THR A 26 18.53 7.67 -3.49
N SER A 27 19.53 7.09 -2.82
CA SER A 27 19.71 5.63 -2.75
C SER A 27 18.60 4.98 -1.93
N ASN A 28 18.16 5.61 -0.84
CA ASN A 28 16.99 5.19 -0.07
C ASN A 28 15.71 5.36 -0.87
N ASP A 29 15.57 6.42 -1.68
CA ASP A 29 14.44 6.57 -2.60
C ASP A 29 14.43 5.45 -3.63
N HIS A 30 15.61 5.08 -4.16
CA HIS A 30 15.75 3.91 -5.02
C HIS A 30 15.39 2.61 -4.28
N HIS A 31 15.79 2.45 -3.03
CA HIS A 31 15.45 1.27 -2.22
C HIS A 31 13.96 1.22 -1.85
N PHE A 32 13.34 2.37 -1.54
CA PHE A 32 11.89 2.50 -1.36
C PHE A 32 11.14 2.20 -2.65
N GLN A 33 11.69 2.59 -3.81
CA GLN A 33 11.14 2.26 -5.11
C GLN A 33 11.26 0.75 -5.38
N GLU A 34 12.40 0.12 -5.07
CA GLU A 34 12.56 -1.34 -5.15
C GLU A 34 11.60 -2.09 -4.23
N ASP A 35 11.43 -1.65 -2.98
CA ASP A 35 10.53 -2.29 -2.02
C ASP A 35 9.06 -2.05 -2.38
N HIS A 36 8.73 -0.89 -2.93
CA HIS A 36 7.42 -0.63 -3.50
C HIS A 36 7.16 -1.52 -4.73
N GLU A 37 8.16 -1.72 -5.59
CA GLU A 37 8.08 -2.65 -6.72
C GLU A 37 7.94 -4.10 -6.26
N LYS A 38 8.68 -4.54 -5.23
CA LYS A 38 8.53 -5.87 -4.61
C LYS A 38 7.14 -6.04 -4.01
N LEU A 39 6.62 -5.04 -3.29
CA LEU A 39 5.28 -5.08 -2.71
C LEU A 39 4.22 -5.17 -3.81
N ILE A 40 4.38 -4.43 -4.92
CA ILE A 40 3.49 -4.55 -6.08
C ILE A 40 3.55 -5.98 -6.65
N GLN A 41 4.74 -6.56 -6.80
CA GLN A 41 4.91 -7.94 -7.29
C GLN A 41 4.28 -8.96 -6.34
N GLU A 42 4.41 -8.77 -5.02
CA GLU A 42 3.80 -9.64 -4.01
C GLU A 42 2.28 -9.53 -4.01
N ILE A 43 1.73 -8.30 -4.11
CA ILE A 43 0.29 -8.08 -4.28
C ILE A 43 -0.21 -8.75 -5.57
N GLN A 44 0.52 -8.62 -6.69
CA GLN A 44 0.19 -9.30 -7.93
C GLN A 44 0.20 -10.82 -7.78
N LYS A 45 1.21 -11.38 -7.11
CA LYS A 45 1.32 -12.82 -6.84
C LYS A 45 0.18 -13.32 -5.93
N LEU A 46 -0.21 -12.54 -4.93
CA LEU A 46 -1.37 -12.85 -4.07
C LEU A 46 -2.68 -12.78 -4.85
N GLN A 47 -2.83 -11.81 -5.76
CA GLN A 47 -3.98 -11.74 -6.67
C GLN A 47 -4.03 -12.92 -7.64
N GLU A 48 -2.88 -13.35 -8.17
CA GLU A 48 -2.79 -14.55 -9.03
C GLU A 48 -3.10 -15.84 -8.26
N ASN A 49 -2.57 -15.99 -7.04
CA ASN A 49 -2.88 -17.12 -6.17
C ASN A 49 -4.37 -17.15 -5.84
N ARG A 50 -4.96 -16.00 -5.48
CA ARG A 50 -6.41 -15.90 -5.26
C ARG A 50 -7.21 -16.35 -6.48
N LYS A 51 -6.84 -15.89 -7.68
CA LYS A 51 -7.50 -16.32 -8.95
C LYS A 51 -7.32 -17.83 -9.21
N LYS A 52 -6.15 -18.40 -8.88
CA LYS A 52 -5.88 -19.82 -9.03
C LYS A 52 -6.72 -20.65 -8.06
N ASP A 53 -6.85 -20.19 -6.82
CA ASP A 53 -7.67 -20.83 -5.79
C ASP A 53 -9.17 -20.73 -6.13
N GLU A 54 -9.64 -19.59 -6.65
CA GLU A 54 -11.01 -19.45 -7.19
C GLU A 54 -11.26 -20.43 -8.37
N LYS A 55 -10.27 -20.61 -9.25
CA LYS A 55 -10.35 -21.60 -10.33
C LYS A 55 -10.38 -23.04 -9.79
N ARG A 56 -9.58 -23.33 -8.76
CA ARG A 56 -9.57 -24.63 -8.07
C ARG A 56 -10.89 -24.90 -7.37
N LEU A 57 -11.47 -23.90 -6.72
CA LEU A 57 -12.79 -23.97 -6.08
C LEU A 57 -13.87 -24.35 -7.11
N ASN A 58 -13.85 -23.71 -8.29
CA ASN A 58 -14.74 -24.05 -9.40
C ASN A 58 -14.50 -25.47 -9.96
N GLU A 59 -13.25 -25.93 -10.01
CA GLU A 59 -12.93 -27.30 -10.44
C GLU A 59 -13.42 -28.36 -9.44
N LEU A 60 -13.22 -28.11 -8.13
CA LEU A 60 -13.74 -28.96 -7.06
C LEU A 60 -15.26 -29.07 -7.14
N ARG A 61 -15.96 -27.96 -7.38
CA ARG A 61 -17.41 -27.95 -7.60
C ARG A 61 -17.81 -28.88 -8.76
N LYS A 62 -17.14 -28.79 -9.91
CA LYS A 62 -17.38 -29.69 -11.05
C LYS A 62 -17.10 -31.16 -10.71
N GLN A 63 -16.06 -31.45 -9.92
CA GLN A 63 -15.75 -32.82 -9.50
C GLN A 63 -16.77 -33.39 -8.51
N ILE A 64 -17.33 -32.55 -7.63
CA ILE A 64 -18.42 -32.91 -6.72
C ILE A 64 -19.67 -33.25 -7.53
N GLU A 65 -20.04 -32.40 -8.49
CA GLU A 65 -21.17 -32.62 -9.41
C GLU A 65 -20.98 -33.90 -10.24
N ALA A 66 -19.79 -34.15 -10.80
CA ALA A 66 -19.50 -35.36 -11.58
C ALA A 66 -19.57 -36.66 -10.74
N ASN A 67 -19.38 -36.56 -9.42
CA ASN A 67 -19.41 -37.68 -8.48
C ASN A 67 -20.74 -37.78 -7.70
N GLU A 68 -21.82 -37.15 -8.17
CA GLU A 68 -23.13 -37.16 -7.50
C GLU A 68 -23.76 -38.57 -7.36
N GLY A 69 -23.24 -39.57 -8.08
CA GLY A 69 -23.69 -40.96 -8.01
C GLY A 69 -23.50 -41.63 -6.64
N ASN A 70 -24.47 -42.46 -6.24
CA ASN A 70 -24.59 -43.02 -4.88
C ASN A 70 -23.70 -44.24 -4.57
N SER A 71 -22.66 -44.51 -5.37
CA SER A 71 -21.75 -45.63 -5.08
C SER A 71 -20.93 -45.32 -3.83
N GLY A 72 -20.68 -46.33 -2.99
CA GLY A 72 -19.99 -46.14 -1.70
C GLY A 72 -18.61 -45.48 -1.84
N SER A 73 -17.90 -45.74 -2.93
CA SER A 73 -16.63 -45.07 -3.26
C SER A 73 -16.83 -43.62 -3.69
N LYS A 74 -17.77 -43.32 -4.60
CA LYS A 74 -18.08 -41.95 -5.04
C LYS A 74 -18.54 -41.07 -3.88
N LYS A 75 -19.39 -41.58 -2.99
CA LYS A 75 -19.83 -40.85 -1.79
C LYS A 75 -18.68 -40.52 -0.83
N ARG A 76 -17.70 -41.43 -0.65
CA ARG A 76 -16.50 -41.16 0.16
C ARG A 76 -15.61 -40.12 -0.49
N ILE A 77 -15.43 -40.16 -1.81
CA ILE A 77 -14.65 -39.18 -2.57
C ILE A 77 -15.33 -37.80 -2.50
N ARG A 78 -16.63 -37.74 -2.76
CA ARG A 78 -17.44 -36.52 -2.67
C ARG A 78 -17.34 -35.86 -1.30
N LYS A 79 -17.48 -36.62 -0.20
CA LYS A 79 -17.29 -36.07 1.15
C LYS A 79 -15.90 -35.49 1.40
N LYS A 80 -14.85 -36.03 0.77
CA LYS A 80 -13.49 -35.46 0.85
C LYS A 80 -13.40 -34.16 0.05
N LEU A 81 -13.94 -34.14 -1.16
CA LEU A 81 -13.97 -32.95 -2.03
C LEU A 81 -14.83 -31.82 -1.45
N GLU A 82 -15.97 -32.13 -0.85
CA GLU A 82 -16.84 -31.16 -0.16
C GLU A 82 -16.12 -30.50 1.02
N LYS A 83 -15.33 -31.27 1.78
CA LYS A 83 -14.48 -30.71 2.84
C LYS A 83 -13.40 -29.78 2.27
N GLU A 84 -12.68 -30.19 1.24
CA GLU A 84 -11.66 -29.35 0.58
C GLU A 84 -12.30 -28.08 -0.01
N TYR A 85 -13.48 -28.18 -0.61
CA TYR A 85 -14.23 -27.04 -1.15
C TYR A 85 -14.64 -26.07 -0.04
N GLU A 86 -15.21 -26.57 1.07
CA GLU A 86 -15.68 -25.71 2.16
C GLU A 86 -14.53 -25.05 2.93
N GLU A 87 -13.40 -25.74 3.09
CA GLU A 87 -12.16 -25.17 3.64
C GLU A 87 -11.60 -24.06 2.74
N LEU A 88 -11.54 -24.29 1.42
CA LEU A 88 -11.03 -23.32 0.46
C LEU A 88 -11.97 -22.11 0.35
N ARG A 89 -13.28 -22.34 0.36
CA ARG A 89 -14.33 -21.30 0.37
C ARG A 89 -14.21 -20.39 1.60
N LYS A 90 -14.09 -20.96 2.80
CA LYS A 90 -13.89 -20.20 4.04
C LYS A 90 -12.62 -19.36 4.00
N THR A 91 -11.56 -19.90 3.41
CA THR A 91 -10.27 -19.19 3.26
C THR A 91 -10.37 -18.01 2.31
N LEU A 92 -11.09 -18.14 1.19
CA LEU A 92 -11.25 -17.07 0.19
C LEU A 92 -12.35 -16.05 0.53
N GLY A 93 -13.33 -16.42 1.35
CA GLY A 93 -14.51 -15.59 1.65
C GLY A 93 -15.44 -15.37 0.44
N VAL A 94 -15.29 -16.18 -0.62
CA VAL A 94 -16.02 -16.09 -1.89
C VAL A 94 -16.61 -17.46 -2.24
N GLY A 95 -17.85 -17.47 -2.76
CA GLY A 95 -18.56 -18.68 -3.19
C GLY A 95 -19.85 -18.93 -2.40
N GLU A 96 -20.87 -19.48 -3.06
CA GLU A 96 -22.13 -19.86 -2.40
C GLU A 96 -21.90 -21.11 -1.55
N GLU A 97 -22.54 -21.15 -0.38
CA GLU A 97 -22.55 -22.33 0.47
C GLU A 97 -23.16 -23.47 -0.33
N LEU A 98 -22.51 -24.63 -0.33
CA LEU A 98 -23.17 -25.81 -0.83
C LEU A 98 -24.37 -26.02 0.08
N LYS A 99 -25.55 -25.59 -0.38
CA LYS A 99 -26.83 -25.98 0.23
C LYS A 99 -26.78 -27.49 0.17
N GLU A 100 -26.64 -28.11 1.34
CA GLU A 100 -26.77 -29.54 1.48
C GLU A 100 -28.13 -29.87 0.89
N ASN A 101 -28.14 -30.36 -0.37
CA ASN A 101 -29.38 -30.75 -1.02
C ASN A 101 -30.03 -31.72 -0.04
N ALA A 102 -31.20 -31.31 0.42
CA ALA A 102 -32.06 -32.03 1.32
C ALA A 102 -32.47 -33.35 0.64
N GLU A 103 -31.57 -34.33 0.68
CA GLU A 103 -31.78 -35.68 0.17
C GLU A 103 -30.98 -36.66 1.03
N ARG A 104 -31.28 -36.61 2.33
CA ARG A 104 -31.26 -37.76 3.23
C ARG A 104 -32.33 -37.69 4.31
N ALA A 105 -33.40 -36.96 4.03
CA ALA A 105 -34.69 -37.16 4.68
C ALA A 105 -35.42 -38.41 4.17
N ASN A 106 -34.91 -39.11 3.15
CA ASN A 106 -35.43 -40.39 2.70
C ASN A 106 -34.30 -41.41 2.55
N ASP A 107 -33.95 -42.08 3.63
CA ASP A 107 -33.63 -43.50 3.60
C ASP A 107 -34.33 -44.09 4.83
N SER A 108 -35.49 -44.70 4.54
CA SER A 108 -36.26 -45.60 5.39
C SER A 108 -35.51 -46.15 6.61
N ASN A 109 -35.85 -45.62 7.79
CA ASN A 109 -35.86 -46.44 8.99
C ASN A 109 -37.32 -46.65 9.43
N GLU A 110 -38.12 -47.22 8.52
CA GLU A 110 -38.95 -48.36 8.92
C GLU A 110 -38.00 -49.48 9.36
N ASN A 111 -37.38 -49.32 10.52
CA ASN A 111 -36.79 -50.42 11.24
C ASN A 111 -37.23 -50.25 12.68
N ARG A 112 -38.50 -50.61 12.89
CA ARG A 112 -38.78 -51.82 13.65
C ARG A 112 -37.86 -51.96 14.87
N LEU A 113 -38.01 -51.05 15.82
CA LEU A 113 -37.77 -51.36 17.23
C LEU A 113 -38.98 -52.17 17.74
N SER A 114 -39.15 -53.36 17.17
CA SER A 114 -39.37 -54.52 18.03
C SER A 114 -38.04 -54.75 18.76
N PHE A 115 -37.76 -53.94 19.77
CA PHE A 115 -36.69 -54.25 20.71
C PHE A 115 -37.17 -55.47 21.48
N LYS A 116 -36.57 -56.61 21.17
CA LYS A 116 -36.62 -57.78 22.03
C LYS A 116 -35.98 -57.40 23.35
N ALA A 117 -36.79 -57.17 24.37
CA ALA A 117 -36.41 -57.56 25.71
C ALA A 117 -36.87 -59.01 25.87
N ASP A 118 -35.98 -59.93 25.49
CA ASP A 118 -35.94 -61.25 26.12
C ASP A 118 -35.58 -61.02 27.59
N GLU A 119 -36.55 -60.62 28.39
CA GLU A 119 -36.49 -60.76 29.82
C GLU A 119 -37.92 -60.99 30.28
N ASN A 120 -38.32 -62.25 30.08
CA ASN A 120 -39.35 -62.89 30.85
C ASN A 120 -38.91 -62.83 32.33
N ILE A 121 -39.00 -61.67 32.95
CA ILE A 121 -38.85 -61.52 34.39
C ILE A 121 -40.13 -62.12 34.95
N HIS A 122 -40.02 -63.41 35.23
CA HIS A 122 -40.92 -64.20 36.02
C HIS A 122 -41.13 -63.48 37.35
N LEU A 123 -42.17 -62.65 37.44
CA LEU A 123 -42.71 -62.21 38.70
C LEU A 123 -43.72 -63.29 39.08
N ASP A 124 -43.23 -64.28 39.83
CA ASP A 124 -44.06 -65.08 40.72
C ASP A 124 -44.77 -64.13 41.69
N GLU A 125 -45.91 -63.59 41.26
CA GLU A 125 -46.86 -62.94 42.16
C GLU A 125 -47.68 -64.03 42.85
N GLN A 126 -47.07 -64.63 43.87
CA GLN A 126 -47.82 -65.20 44.98
C GLN A 126 -48.27 -64.06 45.91
N HIS A 127 -49.58 -63.81 45.87
CA HIS A 127 -50.44 -63.23 46.91
C HIS A 127 -50.39 -61.71 47.18
N PRO A 128 -51.46 -61.09 47.75
CA PRO A 128 -52.74 -61.66 48.18
C PRO A 128 -53.98 -60.99 47.55
N GLU A 129 -55.13 -61.62 47.78
CA GLU A 129 -56.49 -61.18 47.45
C GLU A 129 -56.75 -59.69 47.74
N ALA A 130 -56.52 -58.83 46.75
CA ALA A 130 -57.02 -57.47 46.74
C ALA A 130 -58.48 -57.50 46.28
N LYS A 131 -59.37 -57.07 47.16
CA LYS A 131 -60.83 -56.97 46.92
C LYS A 131 -61.13 -56.25 45.59
N PRO A 132 -62.17 -56.67 44.87
CA PRO A 132 -62.52 -56.12 43.57
C PRO A 132 -62.88 -54.63 43.67
N ILE A 133 -61.98 -53.77 43.21
CA ILE A 133 -62.25 -52.36 42.92
C ILE A 133 -63.01 -52.31 41.59
N GLN A 134 -64.14 -51.61 41.55
CA GLN A 134 -64.99 -51.56 40.37
C GLN A 134 -64.25 -50.91 39.18
N LYS A 135 -64.38 -51.50 37.99
CA LYS A 135 -63.62 -51.21 36.75
C LYS A 135 -63.64 -49.75 36.27
N ASN A 136 -64.53 -48.92 36.83
CA ASN A 136 -64.79 -47.54 36.48
C ASN A 136 -63.95 -46.52 37.28
N GLU A 137 -63.37 -46.89 38.43
CA GLU A 137 -62.57 -45.94 39.23
C GLU A 137 -61.10 -45.88 38.79
N TYR A 138 -60.52 -47.00 38.34
CA TYR A 138 -59.10 -47.10 37.97
C TYR A 138 -58.72 -46.14 36.82
N GLY A 139 -59.63 -45.95 35.84
CA GLY A 139 -59.42 -45.04 34.72
C GLY A 139 -59.29 -43.58 35.15
N ILE A 140 -60.14 -43.11 36.08
CA ILE A 140 -60.13 -41.71 36.54
C ILE A 140 -58.86 -41.41 37.34
N TYR A 141 -58.44 -42.31 38.24
CA TYR A 141 -57.23 -42.11 39.03
C TYR A 141 -55.96 -42.03 38.16
N GLU A 142 -55.81 -42.92 37.17
CA GLU A 142 -54.69 -42.87 36.22
C GLU A 142 -54.73 -41.59 35.36
N HIS A 143 -55.92 -41.13 34.93
CA HIS A 143 -56.04 -39.85 34.23
C HIS A 143 -55.62 -38.66 35.11
N ILE A 144 -56.06 -38.59 36.37
CA ILE A 144 -55.67 -37.52 37.31
C ILE A 144 -54.17 -37.55 37.56
N ARG A 145 -53.58 -38.75 37.77
CA ARG A 145 -52.14 -38.93 37.94
C ARG A 145 -51.37 -38.44 36.72
N ASN A 146 -51.79 -38.84 35.52
CA ASN A 146 -51.18 -38.40 34.26
C ASN A 146 -51.28 -36.88 34.06
N ILE A 147 -52.43 -36.27 34.33
CA ILE A 147 -52.62 -34.81 34.26
C ILE A 147 -51.66 -34.10 35.23
N LYS A 148 -51.53 -34.58 36.47
CA LYS A 148 -50.60 -34.01 37.46
C LYS A 148 -49.16 -34.09 36.97
N THR A 149 -48.74 -35.25 36.48
CA THR A 149 -47.38 -35.44 35.94
C THR A 149 -47.12 -34.56 34.71
N VAL A 150 -48.10 -34.41 33.82
CA VAL A 150 -47.99 -33.50 32.66
C VAL A 150 -47.88 -32.04 33.12
N LYS A 151 -48.67 -31.61 34.10
CA LYS A 151 -48.60 -30.25 34.68
C LYS A 151 -47.23 -29.97 35.30
N GLU A 152 -46.68 -30.91 36.05
CA GLU A 152 -45.33 -30.80 36.63
C GLU A 152 -44.26 -30.69 35.54
N ARG A 153 -44.31 -31.55 34.51
CA ARG A 153 -43.38 -31.45 33.36
C ARG A 153 -43.52 -30.12 32.62
N MET A 154 -44.73 -29.59 32.46
CA MET A 154 -44.97 -28.30 31.82
C MET A 154 -44.38 -27.15 32.63
N GLN A 155 -44.54 -27.17 33.95
CA GLN A 155 -43.92 -26.19 34.85
C GLN A 155 -42.38 -26.28 34.80
N GLN A 156 -41.82 -27.48 34.78
CA GLN A 156 -40.37 -27.68 34.61
C GLN A 156 -39.87 -27.14 33.27
N ARG A 157 -40.56 -27.44 32.16
CA ARG A 157 -40.22 -26.89 30.83
C ARG A 157 -40.25 -25.37 30.81
N LYS A 158 -41.30 -24.76 31.37
CA LYS A 158 -41.42 -23.30 31.46
C LYS A 158 -40.28 -22.67 32.27
N LYS A 159 -39.85 -23.32 33.36
CA LYS A 159 -38.71 -22.88 34.16
C LYS A 159 -37.40 -22.95 33.36
N ILE A 160 -37.16 -24.07 32.67
CA ILE A 160 -35.98 -24.26 31.80
C ILE A 160 -35.97 -23.22 30.67
N GLU A 161 -37.12 -22.95 30.06
CA GLU A 161 -37.25 -21.96 28.98
C GLU A 161 -36.92 -20.54 29.47
N SER A 162 -37.47 -20.13 30.63
CA SER A 162 -37.15 -18.84 31.25
C SER A 162 -35.66 -18.72 31.62
N GLU A 163 -35.06 -19.76 32.20
CA GLU A 163 -33.64 -19.78 32.54
C GLU A 163 -32.76 -19.71 31.27
N ALA A 164 -33.17 -20.37 30.19
CA ALA A 164 -32.48 -20.31 28.90
C ALA A 164 -32.60 -18.93 28.24
N GLU A 165 -33.76 -18.29 28.31
CA GLU A 165 -33.97 -16.92 27.81
C GLU A 165 -33.13 -15.90 28.60
N ASP A 166 -33.12 -15.99 29.93
CA ASP A 166 -32.29 -15.14 30.78
C ASP A 166 -30.79 -15.33 30.49
N ALA A 167 -30.35 -16.59 30.34
CA ALA A 167 -28.97 -16.91 29.98
C ALA A 167 -28.60 -16.36 28.59
N PHE A 168 -29.52 -16.45 27.61
CA PHE A 168 -29.33 -15.90 26.27
C PHE A 168 -29.23 -14.38 26.29
N ASN A 169 -30.15 -13.69 26.98
CA ASN A 169 -30.14 -12.23 27.11
C ASN A 169 -28.88 -11.71 27.82
N ASN A 170 -28.44 -12.39 28.87
CA ASN A 170 -27.15 -12.09 29.52
C ASN A 170 -25.96 -12.31 28.57
N GLY A 171 -26.01 -13.37 27.76
CA GLY A 171 -25.00 -13.62 26.72
C GLY A 171 -24.93 -12.49 25.69
N ILE A 172 -26.08 -11.99 25.22
CA ILE A 172 -26.14 -10.86 24.28
C ILE A 172 -25.62 -9.57 24.93
N ALA A 173 -26.01 -9.27 26.18
CA ALA A 173 -25.54 -8.07 26.89
C ALA A 173 -24.01 -8.07 27.04
N ASN A 174 -23.43 -9.21 27.45
CA ASN A 174 -21.98 -9.37 27.57
C ASN A 174 -21.25 -9.19 26.21
N LEU A 175 -21.85 -9.66 25.11
CA LEU A 175 -21.29 -9.46 23.77
C LEU A 175 -21.32 -8.00 23.33
N CYS A 176 -22.40 -7.25 23.64
CA CYS A 176 -22.47 -5.83 23.35
C CYS A 176 -21.45 -5.01 24.15
N GLU A 177 -21.22 -5.37 25.43
CA GLU A 177 -20.18 -4.76 26.25
C GLU A 177 -18.79 -5.05 25.67
N LEU A 178 -18.52 -6.31 25.32
CA LEU A 178 -17.26 -6.72 24.70
C LEU A 178 -17.01 -6.01 23.36
N GLU A 179 -18.04 -5.86 22.51
CA GLU A 179 -17.94 -5.12 21.24
C GLU A 179 -17.59 -3.65 21.49
N THR A 180 -18.21 -3.03 22.49
CA THR A 180 -17.94 -1.65 22.88
C THR A 180 -16.50 -1.48 23.37
N ASP A 181 -16.02 -2.42 24.19
CA ASP A 181 -14.64 -2.44 24.69
C ASP A 181 -13.61 -2.63 23.58
N ILE A 182 -13.86 -3.54 22.63
CA ILE A 182 -13.02 -3.71 21.45
C ILE A 182 -13.00 -2.43 20.62
N GLY A 183 -14.15 -1.80 20.39
CA GLY A 183 -14.24 -0.52 19.68
C GLY A 183 -13.46 0.60 20.37
N ASN A 184 -13.52 0.67 21.70
CA ASN A 184 -12.77 1.62 22.51
C ASN A 184 -11.26 1.34 22.48
N MET A 185 -10.86 0.06 22.54
CA MET A 185 -9.47 -0.36 22.42
C MET A 185 -8.89 0.01 21.05
N ILE A 186 -9.62 -0.28 19.96
CA ILE A 186 -9.24 0.12 18.61
C ILE A 186 -9.05 1.64 18.55
N LYS A 187 -9.99 2.44 19.07
CA LYS A 187 -9.84 3.91 19.10
C LYS A 187 -8.60 4.35 19.87
N ARG A 188 -8.34 3.78 21.05
CA ARG A 188 -7.17 4.08 21.88
C ARG A 188 -5.85 3.70 21.22
N MET A 189 -5.83 2.64 20.41
CA MET A 189 -4.63 2.19 19.69
C MET A 189 -4.42 2.98 18.39
N THR A 190 -5.47 3.23 17.63
CA THR A 190 -5.38 3.89 16.33
C THR A 190 -5.13 5.40 16.47
N SER A 191 -5.73 6.06 17.48
CA SER A 191 -5.57 7.50 17.70
C SER A 191 -4.10 7.97 17.84
N PRO A 192 -3.25 7.38 18.70
CA PRO A 192 -1.86 7.80 18.83
C PRO A 192 -1.04 7.50 17.57
N VAL A 193 -1.37 6.42 16.86
CA VAL A 193 -0.72 6.07 15.59
C VAL A 193 -1.03 7.13 14.53
N ILE A 194 -2.30 7.49 14.37
CA ILE A 194 -2.73 8.56 13.45
C ILE A 194 -2.04 9.89 13.82
N GLN A 195 -2.06 10.27 15.11
CA GLN A 195 -1.42 11.51 15.57
C GLN A 195 0.08 11.53 15.26
N LYS A 196 0.80 10.44 15.51
CA LYS A 196 2.22 10.33 15.18
C LYS A 196 2.48 10.52 13.68
N PHE A 197 1.68 9.87 12.83
CA PHE A 197 1.79 10.06 11.38
C PHE A 197 1.48 11.50 10.95
N GLU A 198 0.48 12.15 11.55
CA GLU A 198 0.16 13.56 11.27
C GLU A 198 1.31 14.51 11.67
N GLU A 199 1.97 14.25 12.80
CA GLU A 199 3.14 15.01 13.25
C GLU A 199 4.35 14.81 12.33
N GLU A 200 4.64 13.58 11.93
CA GLU A 200 5.71 13.26 10.98
C GLU A 200 5.48 13.95 9.62
N LEU A 201 4.24 13.88 9.10
CA LEU A 201 3.86 14.59 7.87
C LEU A 201 4.03 16.11 8.00
N LYS A 202 3.69 16.68 9.15
CA LYS A 202 3.90 18.11 9.43
C LYS A 202 5.38 18.48 9.43
N LEU A 203 6.24 17.61 9.98
CA LEU A 203 7.69 17.80 10.01
C LEU A 203 8.29 17.72 8.59
N ILE A 204 7.89 16.73 7.79
CA ILE A 204 8.31 16.58 6.39
C ILE A 204 7.94 17.82 5.58
N ARG A 205 6.70 18.32 5.70
CA ARG A 205 6.27 19.55 5.01
C ARG A 205 7.10 20.76 5.43
N LYS A 206 7.42 20.89 6.73
CA LYS A 206 8.26 21.99 7.24
C LYS A 206 9.68 21.90 6.69
N LYS A 207 10.27 20.70 6.61
CA LYS A 207 11.60 20.47 6.02
C LYS A 207 11.60 20.81 4.53
N SER A 208 10.69 20.22 3.76
CA SER A 208 10.54 20.49 2.32
C SER A 208 10.35 21.99 2.02
N SER A 209 9.57 22.71 2.83
CA SER A 209 9.41 24.17 2.69
C SER A 209 10.72 24.93 2.94
N LYS A 210 11.55 24.50 3.89
CA LYS A 210 12.87 25.08 4.13
C LYS A 210 13.82 24.80 2.97
N ASP A 211 13.87 23.56 2.49
CA ASP A 211 14.73 23.15 1.38
C ASP A 211 14.37 23.94 0.11
N THR A 212 13.07 24.12 -0.15
CA THR A 212 12.57 24.96 -1.25
C THR A 212 13.03 26.43 -1.11
N LYS A 213 13.06 26.99 0.09
CA LYS A 213 13.55 28.36 0.33
C LYS A 213 15.06 28.46 0.11
N MET A 214 15.82 27.44 0.53
CA MET A 214 17.27 27.39 0.28
C MET A 214 17.58 27.32 -1.21
N LEU A 215 16.90 26.44 -1.95
CA LEU A 215 17.04 26.33 -3.40
C LEU A 215 16.74 27.67 -4.10
N LYS A 216 15.69 28.38 -3.68
CA LYS A 216 15.40 29.72 -4.22
C LYS A 216 16.53 30.72 -3.97
N ILE A 217 17.19 30.66 -2.82
CA ILE A 217 18.34 31.52 -2.51
C ILE A 217 19.53 31.16 -3.41
N GLU A 218 19.82 29.88 -3.60
CA GLU A 218 20.92 29.41 -4.46
C GLU A 218 20.71 29.77 -5.92
N ILE A 219 19.49 29.57 -6.44
CA ILE A 219 19.11 30.02 -7.78
C ILE A 219 19.37 31.53 -7.94
N ALA A 220 18.96 32.35 -6.95
CA ALA A 220 19.23 33.79 -6.98
C ALA A 220 20.73 34.15 -6.95
N LYS A 221 21.59 33.31 -6.35
CA LYS A 221 23.06 33.50 -6.41
C LYS A 221 23.58 33.15 -7.80
N LEU A 222 23.14 32.04 -8.37
CA LEU A 222 23.54 31.62 -9.73
C LEU A 222 23.12 32.67 -10.77
N GLU A 223 21.91 33.22 -10.66
CA GLU A 223 21.45 34.33 -11.50
C GLU A 223 22.38 35.55 -11.41
N ARG A 224 22.86 35.91 -10.21
CA ARG A 224 23.85 37.00 -10.06
C ARG A 224 25.20 36.68 -10.68
N GLN A 225 25.66 35.44 -10.55
CA GLN A 225 26.91 35.01 -11.20
C GLN A 225 26.79 35.09 -12.72
N ILE A 226 25.66 34.64 -13.28
CA ILE A 226 25.35 34.76 -14.71
C ILE A 226 25.38 36.24 -15.14
N ASN A 227 24.77 37.14 -14.36
CA ASN A 227 24.80 38.57 -14.66
C ASN A 227 26.22 39.15 -14.66
N LYS A 228 27.08 38.76 -13.70
CA LYS A 228 28.50 39.16 -13.71
C LYS A 228 29.23 38.67 -14.95
N ILE A 229 28.94 37.47 -15.42
CA ILE A 229 29.50 36.92 -16.67
C ILE A 229 29.04 37.76 -17.86
N TYR A 230 27.77 38.16 -17.91
CA TYR A 230 27.26 39.05 -18.96
C TYR A 230 27.94 40.42 -18.94
N GLU A 231 28.13 41.04 -17.77
CA GLU A 231 28.86 42.31 -17.63
C GLU A 231 30.32 42.17 -18.10
N ALA A 232 31.02 41.12 -17.67
CA ALA A 232 32.38 40.85 -18.10
C ALA A 232 32.44 40.65 -19.62
N ARG A 233 31.46 39.95 -20.20
CA ARG A 233 31.34 39.77 -21.65
C ARG A 233 31.16 41.12 -22.35
N GLU A 234 30.35 42.03 -21.84
CA GLU A 234 30.21 43.37 -22.42
C GLU A 234 31.53 44.14 -22.39
N ILE A 235 32.25 44.11 -21.27
CA ILE A 235 33.59 44.73 -21.14
C ILE A 235 34.57 44.11 -22.15
N CYS A 236 34.55 42.79 -22.33
CA CYS A 236 35.36 42.13 -23.35
C CYS A 236 34.99 42.61 -24.75
N VAL A 237 33.70 42.74 -25.07
CA VAL A 237 33.25 43.23 -26.38
C VAL A 237 33.70 44.67 -26.61
N THR A 238 33.61 45.55 -25.61
CA THR A 238 34.06 46.95 -25.73
C THR A 238 35.57 47.05 -25.86
N THR A 239 36.33 46.33 -25.04
CA THR A 239 37.81 46.30 -25.13
C THR A 239 38.29 45.74 -26.45
N ILE A 240 37.65 44.70 -27.00
CA ILE A 240 37.93 44.22 -28.36
C ILE A 240 37.63 45.31 -29.39
N ALA A 241 36.54 46.06 -29.25
CA ALA A 241 36.23 47.17 -30.14
C ALA A 241 37.27 48.31 -30.06
N GLU A 242 37.74 48.65 -28.87
CA GLU A 242 38.82 49.62 -28.64
C GLU A 242 40.17 49.13 -29.20
N MET A 243 40.50 47.86 -28.98
CA MET A 243 41.67 47.22 -29.60
C MET A 243 41.58 47.26 -31.12
N ASN A 244 40.42 47.00 -31.69
CA ASN A 244 40.21 47.11 -33.13
C ASN A 244 40.40 48.55 -33.63
N LEU A 245 39.96 49.56 -32.89
CA LEU A 245 40.17 50.97 -33.24
C LEU A 245 41.64 51.41 -33.10
N THR A 246 42.31 51.00 -32.02
CA THR A 246 43.74 51.29 -31.81
C THR A 246 44.62 50.57 -32.81
N THR A 247 44.31 49.32 -33.15
CA THR A 247 44.98 48.57 -34.23
C THR A 247 44.79 49.29 -35.57
N LYS A 248 43.58 49.77 -35.87
CA LYS A 248 43.35 50.61 -37.05
C LYS A 248 44.19 51.90 -37.02
N ARG A 249 44.29 52.59 -35.88
CA ARG A 249 45.15 53.78 -35.74
C ARG A 249 46.63 53.47 -35.93
N MET A 250 47.15 52.41 -35.31
CA MET A 250 48.53 51.97 -35.53
C MET A 250 48.81 51.67 -37.01
N LEU A 251 47.85 51.07 -37.72
CA LEU A 251 47.96 50.89 -39.18
C LEU A 251 47.99 52.22 -39.94
N PHE A 252 47.21 53.22 -39.52
CA PHE A 252 47.26 54.57 -40.11
C PHE A 252 48.59 55.29 -39.83
N ASP A 253 49.12 55.20 -38.61
CA ASP A 253 50.42 55.79 -38.26
C ASP A 253 51.56 55.12 -39.04
N LEU A 254 51.51 53.79 -39.19
CA LEU A 254 52.43 53.04 -40.04
C LEU A 254 52.35 53.48 -41.49
N MET A 255 51.14 53.65 -42.04
CA MET A 255 50.95 54.20 -43.39
C MET A 255 51.51 55.63 -43.50
N GLY A 256 51.31 56.48 -42.48
CA GLY A 256 51.87 57.83 -42.42
C GLY A 256 53.40 57.84 -42.42
N PHE A 257 54.02 56.94 -41.66
CA PHE A 257 55.47 56.74 -41.64
C PHE A 257 55.99 56.30 -43.02
N MET A 258 55.31 55.35 -43.68
CA MET A 258 55.65 54.91 -45.03
C MET A 258 55.56 56.04 -46.05
N VAL A 259 54.50 56.86 -45.99
CA VAL A 259 54.35 58.05 -46.85
C VAL A 259 55.47 59.05 -46.60
N ASN A 260 55.91 59.24 -45.34
CA ASN A 260 57.00 60.15 -45.01
C ASN A 260 58.36 59.65 -45.51
N ILE A 261 58.65 58.34 -45.40
CA ILE A 261 59.82 57.72 -46.03
C ILE A 261 59.79 57.96 -47.54
N LEU A 262 58.65 57.72 -48.18
CA LEU A 262 58.48 57.93 -49.62
C LEU A 262 58.74 59.38 -50.01
N ARG A 263 58.24 60.34 -49.22
CA ARG A 263 58.46 61.78 -49.41
C ARG A 263 59.94 62.14 -49.28
N ASN A 264 60.62 61.65 -48.24
CA ASN A 264 62.05 61.88 -48.06
C ASN A 264 62.87 61.26 -49.20
N ALA A 265 62.53 60.06 -49.64
CA ALA A 265 63.16 59.42 -50.79
C ALA A 265 62.98 60.24 -52.08
N LEU A 266 61.79 60.81 -52.31
CA LEU A 266 61.53 61.71 -53.42
C LEU A 266 62.35 63.02 -53.32
N TYR A 267 62.47 63.61 -52.13
CA TYR A 267 63.32 64.79 -51.91
C TYR A 267 64.79 64.49 -52.18
N ILE A 268 65.31 63.37 -51.69
CA ILE A 268 66.69 62.94 -51.95
C ILE A 268 66.88 62.71 -53.46
N GLY A 269 65.92 62.06 -54.13
CA GLY A 269 65.96 61.87 -55.57
C GLY A 269 65.95 63.18 -56.36
N ALA A 270 65.12 64.15 -55.95
CA ALA A 270 65.10 65.48 -56.54
C ALA A 270 66.41 66.24 -56.29
N TRP A 271 66.96 66.17 -55.08
CA TRP A 271 68.23 66.79 -54.73
C TRP A 271 69.41 66.20 -55.53
N ILE A 272 69.46 64.88 -55.69
CA ILE A 272 70.44 64.20 -56.56
C ILE A 272 70.29 64.69 -58.00
N ARG A 273 69.05 64.77 -58.51
CA ARG A 273 68.78 65.28 -59.86
C ARG A 273 69.26 66.73 -60.02
N ASP A 274 68.91 67.61 -59.10
CA ASP A 274 69.29 69.02 -59.17
C ASP A 274 70.81 69.20 -59.02
N SER A 275 71.47 68.40 -58.17
CA SER A 275 72.94 68.35 -58.08
C SER A 275 73.57 67.86 -59.38
N LEU A 276 73.00 66.83 -60.01
CA LEU A 276 73.47 66.32 -61.30
C LEU A 276 73.39 67.40 -62.38
N VAL A 277 72.25 68.13 -62.44
CA VAL A 277 72.05 69.25 -63.37
C VAL A 277 73.08 70.35 -63.13
N TYR A 278 73.30 70.74 -61.88
CA TYR A 278 74.30 71.74 -61.52
C TYR A 278 75.72 71.36 -61.95
N TYR A 279 76.12 70.09 -61.77
CA TYR A 279 77.42 69.60 -62.22
C TYR A 279 77.53 69.47 -63.74
N THR A 280 76.42 69.29 -64.46
CA THR A 280 76.42 69.30 -65.93
C THR A 280 76.43 70.71 -66.51
N GLU A 281 75.90 71.72 -65.82
CA GLU A 281 75.86 73.12 -66.29
C GLU A 281 77.14 73.91 -65.95
N ASN A 282 77.85 73.55 -64.87
CA ASN A 282 79.14 74.15 -64.51
C ASN A 282 80.35 73.53 -65.23
N LYS A 283 80.12 72.85 -66.36
CA LYS A 283 81.15 72.23 -67.18
C LYS A 283 81.02 72.72 -68.62
#